data_AF-A0A2A6LFJ3-F1
#
_entry.id   AF-A0A2A6LFJ3-F1
#
_cell.length_a   1.000
_cell.length_b   1.000
_cell.length_c   1.000
_cell.angle_alpha   90.00
_cell.angle_beta   90.00
_cell.angle_gamma   90.00
#
_symmetry.space_group_name_H-M   'P 1'
#
loop_
_entity.id
_entity.type
_entity.pdbx_description
1 polymer ?
#
loop_
_entity_poly.entity_id
_entity_poly.type
_entity_poly.pdbx_seq_one_letter_code
_entity_poly.pdbx_strand_id
1 'polypeptide(L)'
;MGLQALFFYLFAFVAVASAFMVIWAKNPVHSVLFLILVFFNAAGLFLLLGAEFLAMILLVVYVGAVAVLFLFVVMMLDIDFTELRAGVLEYAPIGGLIGIILAAELIVVIGGSVISPEIAKSVAMPIPALTERTNTAALGDVLYTNYVYFFQIAGLVLLVAMIGAIVLTLRHRTNIKRQNIPRQVARTPATAVEVVSVKPGQGV
;
A
#
# COMPACT_ATOMS: atom_id res chain seq x y z
N MET A 1 26.09 20.90 -14.45
CA MET A 1 26.04 20.08 -13.21
C MET A 1 25.38 20.79 -12.02
N GLY A 2 25.32 22.13 -11.94
CA GLY A 2 24.78 22.83 -10.75
C GLY A 2 23.26 22.69 -10.54
N LEU A 3 22.44 22.95 -11.56
CA LEU A 3 20.99 23.03 -11.40
C LEU A 3 20.32 21.66 -11.11
N GLN A 4 20.73 20.61 -11.83
CA GLN A 4 20.22 19.25 -11.60
C GLN A 4 20.63 18.71 -10.23
N ALA A 5 21.87 18.96 -9.79
CA ALA A 5 22.33 18.58 -8.45
C ALA A 5 21.58 19.35 -7.35
N LEU A 6 21.30 20.64 -7.56
CA LEU A 6 20.52 21.45 -6.62
C LEU A 6 19.10 20.89 -6.44
N PHE A 7 18.40 20.59 -7.54
CA PHE A 7 17.08 19.97 -7.47
C PHE A 7 17.11 18.57 -6.86
N PHE A 8 18.16 17.78 -7.14
CA PHE A 8 18.35 16.48 -6.51
C PHE A 8 18.46 16.59 -4.99
N TYR A 9 19.35 17.45 -4.48
CA TYR A 9 19.51 17.62 -3.03
C TYR A 9 18.28 18.23 -2.37
N LEU A 10 17.58 19.15 -3.05
CA LEU A 10 16.33 19.71 -2.58
C LEU A 10 15.27 18.62 -2.40
N PHE A 11 14.97 17.85 -3.44
CA PHE A 11 13.96 16.78 -3.37
C PHE A 11 14.36 15.66 -2.41
N ALA A 12 15.63 15.29 -2.37
CA ALA A 12 16.14 14.28 -1.44
C ALA A 12 15.99 14.74 0.02
N PHE A 13 16.39 15.98 0.33
CA PHE A 13 16.26 16.53 1.67
C PHE A 13 14.80 16.61 2.12
N VAL A 14 13.92 17.15 1.27
CA VAL A 14 12.48 17.25 1.59
C VAL A 14 11.85 15.87 1.74
N ALA A 15 12.23 14.89 0.92
CA ALA A 15 11.75 13.51 1.04
C ALA A 15 12.15 12.88 2.38
N VAL A 16 13.41 12.99 2.79
CA VAL A 16 13.89 12.43 4.06
C VAL A 16 13.25 13.13 5.26
N ALA A 17 13.19 14.48 5.23
CA ALA A 17 12.54 15.25 6.29
C ALA A 17 11.05 14.90 6.43
N SER A 18 10.35 14.73 5.31
CA SER A 18 8.95 14.32 5.29
C SER A 18 8.77 12.90 5.80
N ALA A 19 9.63 11.97 5.40
CA ALA A 19 9.59 10.57 5.87
C ALA A 19 9.77 10.47 7.38
N PHE A 20 10.66 11.30 7.96
CA PHE A 20 10.80 11.40 9.41
C PHE A 20 9.51 11.93 10.07
N MET A 21 8.89 12.97 9.50
CA MET A 21 7.63 13.53 9.99
C MET A 21 6.46 12.55 9.90
N VAL A 22 6.42 11.64 8.92
CA VAL A 22 5.40 10.57 8.84
C VAL A 22 5.40 9.71 10.10
N ILE A 23 6.57 9.37 10.62
CA ILE A 23 6.71 8.50 11.80
C ILE A 23 6.49 9.29 13.09
N TRP A 24 6.95 10.55 13.11
CA TRP A 24 6.90 11.36 14.32
C TRP A 24 5.53 12.01 14.59
N ALA A 25 4.75 12.29 13.54
CA ALA A 25 3.47 12.96 13.67
C ALA A 25 2.52 12.21 14.63
N LYS A 26 1.84 12.97 15.50
CA LYS A 26 0.85 12.43 16.45
C LYS A 26 -0.51 12.22 15.79
N ASN A 27 -0.88 13.11 14.87
CA ASN A 27 -2.11 12.99 14.11
C ASN A 27 -1.85 12.14 12.85
N PRO A 28 -2.57 11.02 12.67
CA PRO A 28 -2.47 10.20 11.48
C PRO A 28 -2.75 10.95 10.17
N VAL A 29 -3.65 11.94 10.16
CA VAL A 29 -3.94 12.74 8.96
C VAL A 29 -2.69 13.53 8.53
N HIS A 30 -1.98 14.13 9.48
CA HIS A 30 -0.70 14.79 9.17
C HIS A 30 0.34 13.78 8.68
N SER A 31 0.39 12.58 9.26
CA SER A 31 1.29 11.51 8.83
C SER A 31 1.06 11.14 7.36
N VAL A 32 -0.20 11.00 6.94
CA VAL A 32 -0.56 10.69 5.53
C VAL A 32 -0.23 11.86 4.59
N LEU A 33 -0.44 13.11 5.02
CA LEU A 33 -0.07 14.28 4.20
C LEU A 33 1.45 14.36 3.98
N PHE A 34 2.26 14.07 5.00
CA PHE A 34 3.71 13.98 4.82
C PHE A 34 4.11 12.79 3.94
N LEU A 35 3.37 11.67 3.98
CA LEU A 35 3.62 10.53 3.10
C LEU A 35 3.35 10.89 1.62
N ILE A 36 2.29 11.64 1.34
CA ILE A 36 2.03 12.18 -0.01
C ILE A 36 3.18 13.07 -0.46
N LEU A 37 3.70 13.92 0.42
CA LEU A 37 4.86 14.76 0.13
C LEU A 37 6.11 13.93 -0.18
N VAL A 38 6.36 12.83 0.54
CA VAL A 38 7.47 11.90 0.24
C VAL A 38 7.34 11.33 -1.18
N PHE A 39 6.17 10.79 -1.53
CA PHE A 39 5.97 10.20 -2.86
C PHE A 39 6.07 11.22 -3.98
N PHE A 40 5.61 12.45 -3.76
CA PHE A 40 5.76 13.53 -4.74
C PHE A 40 7.23 13.89 -4.98
N ASN A 41 8.03 14.05 -3.91
CA ASN A 41 9.46 14.31 -4.04
C ASN A 41 10.20 13.12 -4.69
N ALA A 42 9.82 11.88 -4.36
CA ALA A 42 10.36 10.69 -4.98
C ALA A 42 10.04 10.61 -6.49
N ALA A 43 8.85 11.03 -6.93
CA ALA A 43 8.53 11.16 -8.34
C ALA A 43 9.43 12.18 -9.04
N GLY A 44 9.70 13.31 -8.37
CA GLY A 44 10.68 14.31 -8.84
C GLY A 44 12.09 13.72 -9.00
N LEU A 45 12.55 12.90 -8.05
CA LEU A 45 13.83 12.19 -8.15
C LEU A 45 13.86 11.21 -9.33
N PHE A 46 12.79 10.43 -9.56
CA PHE A 46 12.71 9.55 -10.73
C PHE A 46 12.72 10.32 -12.05
N LEU A 47 12.07 11.48 -12.11
CA LEU A 47 12.08 12.34 -13.29
C LEU A 47 13.50 12.87 -13.57
N LEU A 48 14.25 13.26 -12.53
CA LEU A 48 15.66 13.66 -12.66
C LEU A 48 16.59 12.53 -13.12
N LEU A 49 16.24 11.27 -12.85
CA LEU A 49 16.95 10.07 -13.32
C LEU A 49 16.56 9.65 -14.76
N GLY A 50 15.62 10.35 -15.40
CA GLY A 50 15.11 9.98 -16.73
C GLY A 50 14.09 8.84 -16.72
N ALA A 51 13.56 8.48 -15.54
CA ALA A 51 12.55 7.44 -15.36
C ALA A 51 11.13 8.02 -15.39
N GLU A 52 10.75 8.65 -16.51
CA GLU A 52 9.48 9.38 -16.65
C GLU A 52 8.24 8.50 -16.41
N PHE A 53 8.22 7.29 -16.95
CA PHE A 53 7.09 6.37 -16.79
C PHE A 53 6.88 5.99 -15.32
N LEU A 54 7.98 5.67 -14.62
CA LEU A 54 7.94 5.27 -13.22
C LEU A 54 7.52 6.45 -12.32
N ALA A 55 8.02 7.66 -12.61
CA ALA A 55 7.61 8.87 -11.90
C ALA A 55 6.10 9.12 -12.02
N MET A 56 5.53 8.96 -13.22
CA MET A 56 4.10 9.16 -13.46
C MET A 56 3.25 8.08 -12.78
N ILE A 57 3.66 6.82 -12.83
CA ILE A 57 2.95 5.72 -12.13
C ILE A 57 3.00 5.91 -10.61
N LEU A 58 4.13 6.41 -10.06
CA LEU A 58 4.23 6.72 -8.63
C LEU A 58 3.19 7.76 -8.21
N LEU A 59 2.98 8.81 -9.01
CA LEU A 59 1.94 9.80 -8.74
C LEU A 59 0.53 9.23 -8.90
N VAL A 60 0.24 8.51 -9.98
CA VAL A 60 -1.12 8.01 -10.24
C VAL A 60 -1.54 6.96 -9.20
N VAL A 61 -0.68 5.99 -8.91
CA VAL A 61 -1.03 4.85 -8.07
C VAL A 61 -0.79 5.16 -6.59
N TYR A 62 0.41 5.59 -6.22
CA TYR A 62 0.74 5.78 -4.80
C TYR A 62 0.14 7.06 -4.23
N VAL A 63 0.29 8.19 -4.91
CA VAL A 63 -0.33 9.45 -4.45
C VAL A 63 -1.84 9.44 -4.73
N GLY A 64 -2.24 9.12 -5.95
CA GLY A 64 -3.63 9.25 -6.40
C GLY A 64 -4.60 8.23 -5.79
N ALA A 65 -4.27 6.94 -5.81
CA ALA A 65 -5.15 5.90 -5.32
C ALA A 65 -4.87 5.53 -3.86
N VAL A 66 -3.64 5.11 -3.57
CA VAL A 66 -3.28 4.48 -2.29
C VAL A 66 -3.30 5.48 -1.14
N ALA A 67 -2.55 6.58 -1.23
CA ALA A 67 -2.44 7.56 -0.15
C ALA A 67 -3.76 8.28 0.13
N VAL A 68 -4.55 8.59 -0.91
CA VAL A 68 -5.89 9.18 -0.77
C VAL A 68 -6.86 8.19 -0.11
N LEU A 69 -6.82 6.90 -0.46
CA LEU A 69 -7.61 5.87 0.22
C LEU A 69 -7.23 5.79 1.71
N PHE A 70 -5.93 5.83 2.02
CA PHE A 70 -5.48 5.90 3.42
C PHE A 70 -6.00 7.15 4.14
N LEU A 71 -6.01 8.32 3.49
CA LEU A 71 -6.55 9.54 4.08
C LEU A 71 -8.03 9.37 4.45
N PHE A 72 -8.85 8.81 3.55
CA PHE A 72 -10.26 8.55 3.84
C PHE A 72 -10.45 7.57 4.99
N VAL A 73 -9.70 6.46 4.99
CA VAL A 73 -9.78 5.43 6.05
C VAL A 73 -9.40 6.03 7.39
N VAL A 74 -8.28 6.75 7.45
CA VAL A 74 -7.75 7.36 8.67
C VAL A 74 -8.67 8.45 9.21
N MET A 75 -9.32 9.22 8.33
CA MET A 75 -10.26 10.27 8.76
C MET A 75 -11.60 9.70 9.27
N MET A 76 -12.04 8.56 8.72
CA MET A 76 -13.27 7.89 9.16
C MET A 76 -13.08 7.14 10.49
N LEU A 77 -11.85 6.71 10.78
CA LEU A 77 -11.50 6.01 12.01
C LEU A 77 -11.16 7.01 13.12
N ASP A 78 -12.08 7.16 14.07
CA ASP A 78 -11.83 7.87 15.32
C ASP A 78 -11.19 6.91 16.34
N ILE A 79 -9.86 6.76 16.27
CA ILE A 79 -9.09 5.88 17.17
C ILE A 79 -8.26 6.77 18.09
N ASP A 80 -8.33 6.52 19.41
CA ASP A 80 -7.47 7.19 20.37
C ASP A 80 -6.06 6.58 20.34
N PHE A 81 -5.19 7.13 19.50
CA PHE A 81 -3.82 6.66 19.29
C PHE A 81 -2.89 6.93 20.49
N THR A 82 -3.39 7.56 21.56
CA THR A 82 -2.60 7.83 22.77
C THR A 82 -2.38 6.56 23.61
N GLU A 83 -3.36 5.65 23.69
CA GLU A 83 -3.23 4.38 24.42
C GLU A 83 -2.35 3.36 23.67
N LEU A 84 -2.39 3.36 22.32
CA LEU A 84 -1.60 2.45 21.47
C LEU A 84 -0.08 2.71 21.52
N ARG A 85 0.36 3.89 21.98
CA ARG A 85 1.78 4.22 22.12
C ARG A 85 2.38 3.82 23.47
N ALA A 86 1.58 3.34 24.41
CA ALA A 86 2.08 2.75 25.65
C ALA A 86 2.84 1.45 25.31
N GLY A 87 4.17 1.44 25.50
CA GLY A 87 5.03 0.28 25.19
C GLY A 87 5.97 0.44 24.00
N VAL A 88 5.93 1.56 23.25
CA VAL A 88 6.88 1.80 22.14
C VAL A 88 8.35 1.80 22.61
N LEU A 89 8.60 2.32 23.82
CA LEU A 89 9.93 2.33 24.44
C LEU A 89 10.45 0.92 24.78
N GLU A 90 9.57 -0.06 24.96
CA GLU A 90 9.95 -1.45 25.26
C GLU A 90 10.57 -2.14 24.04
N TYR A 91 10.15 -1.75 22.83
CA TYR A 91 10.68 -2.25 21.55
C TYR A 91 11.84 -1.39 20.98
N ALA A 92 12.17 -0.26 21.63
CA ALA A 92 13.28 0.59 21.24
C ALA A 92 14.64 -0.12 21.09
N PRO A 93 15.06 -1.07 21.97
CA PRO A 93 16.35 -1.75 21.80
C PRO A 93 16.38 -2.66 20.56
N ILE A 94 15.25 -3.30 20.23
CA ILE A 94 15.13 -4.14 19.02
C ILE A 94 15.16 -3.26 17.77
N GLY A 95 14.43 -2.14 17.77
CA GLY A 95 14.47 -1.17 16.67
C GLY A 95 15.87 -0.58 16.47
N GLY A 96 16.58 -0.29 17.56
CA GLY A 96 17.96 0.18 17.54
C GLY A 96 18.92 -0.85 16.94
N LEU A 97 18.79 -2.13 17.32
CA LEU A 97 19.58 -3.23 16.75
C LEU A 97 19.39 -3.33 15.23
N ILE A 98 18.14 -3.32 14.75
CA ILE A 98 17.81 -3.37 13.32
C ILE A 98 18.38 -2.14 12.60
N GLY A 99 18.24 -0.95 13.20
CA GLY A 99 18.81 0.28 12.66
C GLY A 99 20.33 0.23 12.52
N ILE A 100 21.04 -0.35 13.50
CA ILE A 100 22.50 -0.53 13.44
C ILE A 100 22.87 -1.51 12.33
N ILE A 101 22.14 -2.62 12.18
CA ILE A 101 22.39 -3.61 11.12
C ILE A 101 22.23 -2.94 9.74
N LEU A 102 21.12 -2.21 9.52
CA LEU A 102 20.89 -1.49 8.26
C LEU A 102 21.94 -0.41 8.01
N ALA A 103 22.39 0.31 9.04
CA ALA A 103 23.46 1.28 8.92
C ALA A 103 24.79 0.63 8.54
N ALA A 104 25.12 -0.52 9.14
CA ALA A 104 26.31 -1.29 8.79
C ALA A 104 26.25 -1.80 7.35
N GLU A 105 25.09 -2.29 6.90
CA GLU A 105 24.87 -2.71 5.51
C GLU A 105 25.07 -1.54 4.54
N LEU A 106 24.52 -0.35 4.85
CA LEU A 106 24.72 0.87 4.06
C LEU A 106 26.21 1.26 3.96
N ILE A 107 26.95 1.18 5.05
CA ILE A 107 28.40 1.46 5.07
C ILE A 107 29.15 0.45 4.19
N VAL A 108 28.80 -0.84 4.27
CA VAL A 108 29.42 -1.90 3.46
C VAL A 108 29.10 -1.71 1.98
N VAL A 109 27.86 -1.38 1.61
CA VAL A 109 27.46 -1.15 0.22
C VAL A 109 28.16 0.08 -0.37
N ILE A 110 28.16 1.20 0.36
CA ILE A 110 28.84 2.43 -0.07
C ILE A 110 30.35 2.20 -0.15
N GLY A 111 30.95 1.60 0.89
CA GLY A 111 32.38 1.28 0.91
C GLY A 111 32.78 0.27 -0.17
N GLY A 112 31.97 -0.77 -0.40
CA GLY A 112 32.19 -1.79 -1.43
C GLY A 112 32.11 -1.24 -2.85
N SER A 113 31.25 -0.23 -3.07
CA SER A 113 31.18 0.49 -4.35
C SER A 113 32.44 1.33 -4.66
N VAL A 114 33.15 1.78 -3.62
CA VAL A 114 34.45 2.47 -3.73
C VAL A 114 35.60 1.48 -3.93
N ILE A 115 35.50 0.28 -3.38
CA ILE A 115 36.56 -0.75 -3.41
C ILE A 115 36.54 -1.59 -4.70
N SER A 116 35.36 -1.82 -5.30
CA SER A 116 35.21 -2.69 -6.49
C SER A 116 34.10 -2.18 -7.43
N PRO A 117 34.39 -1.19 -8.30
CA PRO A 117 33.41 -0.56 -9.19
C PRO A 117 32.90 -1.46 -10.33
N GLU A 118 33.51 -2.63 -10.56
CA GLU A 118 33.08 -3.58 -11.62
C GLU A 118 31.79 -4.34 -11.25
N ILE A 119 31.58 -4.63 -9.96
CA ILE A 119 30.37 -5.35 -9.51
C ILE A 119 29.11 -4.50 -9.76
N ALA A 120 29.21 -3.17 -9.55
CA ALA A 120 28.11 -2.23 -9.77
C ALA A 120 27.67 -2.13 -11.24
N LYS A 121 28.57 -2.40 -12.20
CA LYS A 121 28.27 -2.35 -13.64
C LYS A 121 27.67 -3.64 -14.19
N SER A 122 27.81 -4.76 -13.47
CA SER A 122 27.39 -6.09 -13.94
C SER A 122 25.89 -6.37 -13.79
N VAL A 123 25.18 -5.60 -12.96
CA VAL A 123 23.78 -5.87 -12.58
C VAL A 123 22.77 -5.09 -13.43
N ALA A 124 23.19 -4.01 -14.09
CA ALA A 124 22.30 -3.18 -14.89
C ALA A 124 22.28 -3.65 -16.35
N MET A 125 21.11 -4.07 -16.83
CA MET A 125 20.88 -4.12 -18.29
C MET A 125 21.07 -2.71 -18.86
N PRO A 126 21.76 -2.55 -20.01
CA PRO A 126 21.96 -1.24 -20.61
C PRO A 126 20.61 -0.57 -20.88
N ILE A 127 20.38 0.59 -20.26
CA ILE A 127 19.22 1.42 -20.59
C ILE A 127 19.54 2.03 -21.97
N PRO A 128 18.73 1.74 -23.02
CA PRO A 128 18.92 2.36 -24.32
C PRO A 128 18.82 3.88 -24.17
N ALA A 129 19.56 4.62 -25.00
CA ALA A 129 19.48 6.07 -24.97
C ALA A 129 18.03 6.51 -25.25
N LEU A 130 17.56 7.55 -24.54
CA LEU A 130 16.21 8.11 -24.71
C LEU A 130 15.93 8.57 -26.16
N THR A 131 16.98 8.78 -26.96
CA THR A 131 16.92 9.10 -28.38
C THR A 131 16.52 7.93 -29.26
N GLU A 132 16.71 6.69 -28.79
CA GLU A 132 16.43 5.47 -29.55
C GLU A 132 15.08 4.86 -29.18
N ARG A 133 14.69 4.93 -27.90
CA ARG A 133 13.44 4.34 -27.41
C ARG A 133 12.94 5.05 -26.16
N THR A 134 11.62 5.22 -26.05
CA THR A 134 11.00 5.78 -24.84
C THR A 134 11.07 4.79 -23.68
N ASN A 135 11.14 5.30 -22.45
CA ASN A 135 11.22 4.46 -21.25
C ASN A 135 10.04 3.48 -21.16
N THR A 136 8.84 3.97 -21.46
CA THR A 136 7.60 3.16 -21.50
C THR A 136 7.69 1.99 -22.48
N ALA A 137 8.21 2.22 -23.68
CA ALA A 137 8.34 1.17 -24.69
C ALA A 137 9.40 0.14 -24.29
N ALA A 138 10.56 0.58 -23.80
CA ALA A 138 11.62 -0.31 -23.33
C ALA A 138 11.17 -1.19 -22.14
N LEU A 139 10.43 -0.61 -21.19
CA LEU A 139 9.85 -1.35 -20.08
C LEU A 139 8.81 -2.35 -20.56
N GLY A 140 7.97 -1.96 -21.53
CA GLY A 140 7.00 -2.83 -22.18
C GLY A 140 7.63 -4.06 -22.80
N ASP A 141 8.72 -3.91 -23.57
CA ASP A 141 9.41 -5.04 -24.20
C ASP A 141 9.84 -6.06 -23.14
N VAL A 142 10.50 -5.60 -22.08
CA VAL A 142 11.04 -6.47 -21.03
C VAL A 142 9.92 -7.14 -20.23
N LEU A 143 8.84 -6.40 -19.92
CA LEU A 143 7.71 -6.90 -19.14
C LEU A 143 6.92 -7.98 -19.89
N TYR A 144 6.67 -7.77 -21.19
CA TYR A 144 5.84 -8.66 -22.01
C TYR A 144 6.61 -9.79 -22.69
N THR A 145 7.93 -9.72 -22.81
CA THR A 145 8.76 -10.79 -23.40
C THR A 145 9.42 -11.65 -22.33
N ASN A 146 10.30 -11.07 -21.52
CA ASN A 146 11.12 -11.80 -20.55
C ASN A 146 10.37 -12.10 -19.25
N TYR A 147 9.53 -11.16 -18.79
CA TYR A 147 8.87 -11.25 -17.48
C TYR A 147 7.35 -11.46 -17.56
N VAL A 148 6.86 -12.05 -18.65
CA VAL A 148 5.43 -12.28 -18.90
C VAL A 148 4.76 -13.07 -17.76
N TYR A 149 5.47 -14.03 -17.16
CA TYR A 149 4.94 -14.80 -16.03
C TYR A 149 4.73 -13.94 -14.78
N PHE A 150 5.66 -13.05 -14.45
CA PHE A 150 5.49 -12.12 -13.32
C PHE A 150 4.35 -11.14 -13.56
N PHE A 151 4.18 -10.69 -14.81
CA PHE A 151 3.05 -9.85 -15.19
C PHE A 151 1.71 -10.57 -14.99
N GLN A 152 1.60 -11.83 -15.41
CA GLN A 152 0.38 -12.64 -15.19
C GLN A 152 0.10 -12.86 -13.70
N ILE A 153 1.13 -13.18 -12.90
CA ILE A 153 0.98 -13.37 -11.46
C ILE A 153 0.54 -12.06 -10.79
N ALA A 154 1.07 -10.91 -11.18
CA ALA A 154 0.61 -9.62 -10.68
C ALA A 154 -0.89 -9.38 -10.98
N GLY A 155 -1.36 -9.77 -12.17
CA GLY A 155 -2.78 -9.75 -12.50
C GLY A 155 -3.65 -10.63 -11.58
N LEU A 156 -3.17 -11.84 -11.25
CA LEU A 156 -3.84 -12.71 -10.28
C LEU A 156 -3.85 -12.11 -8.87
N VAL A 157 -2.77 -11.46 -8.45
CA VAL A 157 -2.71 -10.76 -7.16
C VAL A 157 -3.75 -9.64 -7.09
N LEU A 158 -3.90 -8.84 -8.15
CA LEU A 158 -4.93 -7.80 -8.22
C LEU A 158 -6.35 -8.38 -8.18
N LEU A 159 -6.58 -9.50 -8.85
CA LEU A 159 -7.86 -10.21 -8.81
C LEU A 159 -8.19 -10.68 -7.37
N VAL A 160 -7.22 -11.31 -6.71
CA VAL A 160 -7.38 -11.78 -5.33
C VAL A 160 -7.59 -10.60 -4.37
N ALA A 161 -6.86 -9.49 -4.54
CA ALA A 161 -7.03 -8.29 -3.74
C ALA A 161 -8.47 -7.72 -3.87
N MET A 162 -9.01 -7.69 -5.09
CA MET A 162 -10.39 -7.24 -5.33
C MET A 162 -11.43 -8.16 -4.68
N ILE A 163 -11.30 -9.48 -4.87
CA ILE A 163 -12.18 -10.47 -4.25
C ILE A 163 -12.11 -10.34 -2.71
N GLY A 164 -10.90 -10.25 -2.16
CA GLY A 164 -10.67 -10.09 -0.73
C GLY A 164 -11.33 -8.84 -0.16
N ALA A 165 -11.13 -7.69 -0.81
CA ALA A 165 -11.76 -6.43 -0.42
C ALA A 165 -13.30 -6.52 -0.43
N ILE A 166 -13.89 -7.13 -1.47
CA ILE A 166 -15.35 -7.30 -1.57
C ILE A 166 -15.87 -8.22 -0.48
N VAL A 167 -15.27 -9.40 -0.29
CA VAL A 167 -15.75 -10.39 0.69
C VAL A 167 -15.66 -9.85 2.13
N LEU A 168 -14.59 -9.10 2.45
CA LEU A 168 -14.40 -8.50 3.77
C LEU A 168 -15.36 -7.34 4.05
N THR A 169 -15.73 -6.56 3.03
CA THR A 169 -16.63 -5.40 3.20
C THR A 169 -18.10 -5.72 3.01
N LEU A 170 -18.43 -6.88 2.41
CA LEU A 170 -19.79 -7.30 2.14
C LEU A 170 -20.53 -7.70 3.43
N ARG A 171 -21.24 -6.72 4.00
CA ARG A 171 -22.05 -6.93 5.20
C ARG A 171 -23.32 -7.72 4.87
N HIS A 172 -23.34 -8.98 5.28
CA HIS A 172 -24.55 -9.79 5.22
C HIS A 172 -25.51 -9.38 6.33
N ARG A 173 -26.70 -8.91 5.95
CA ARG A 173 -27.78 -8.63 6.90
C ARG A 173 -28.43 -9.94 7.34
N THR A 174 -28.21 -10.33 8.58
CA THR A 174 -28.67 -11.61 9.17
C THR A 174 -30.16 -11.59 9.57
N ASN A 175 -30.70 -10.42 9.93
CA ASN A 175 -32.09 -10.27 10.39
C ASN A 175 -33.12 -10.08 9.26
N ILE A 176 -32.79 -10.44 8.02
CA ILE A 176 -33.76 -10.40 6.91
C ILE A 176 -34.43 -11.77 6.79
N LYS A 177 -35.75 -11.81 6.91
CA LYS A 177 -36.52 -13.01 6.58
C LYS A 177 -36.38 -13.27 5.07
N ARG A 178 -35.63 -14.30 4.70
CA ARG A 178 -35.52 -14.77 3.31
C ARG A 178 -36.51 -15.90 3.06
N GLN A 179 -37.09 -15.92 1.87
CA GLN A 179 -37.93 -17.02 1.42
C GLN A 179 -37.05 -18.26 1.21
N ASN A 180 -37.41 -19.39 1.82
CA ASN A 180 -36.85 -20.70 1.47
C ASN A 180 -37.96 -21.49 0.77
N ILE A 181 -37.95 -21.47 -0.56
CA ILE A 181 -38.99 -22.07 -1.41
C ILE A 181 -39.16 -23.56 -1.11
N PRO A 182 -38.09 -24.39 -1.03
CA PRO A 182 -38.24 -25.79 -0.64
C PRO A 182 -38.93 -25.99 0.71
N ARG A 183 -38.54 -25.22 1.73
CA ARG A 183 -39.13 -25.32 3.07
C ARG A 183 -40.60 -24.86 3.11
N GLN A 184 -40.99 -23.93 2.24
CA GLN A 184 -42.37 -23.44 2.15
C GLN A 184 -43.29 -24.39 1.38
N VAL A 185 -42.80 -25.02 0.32
CA VAL A 185 -43.56 -26.00 -0.47
C VAL A 185 -43.73 -27.32 0.29
N ALA A 186 -42.71 -27.74 1.05
CA ALA A 186 -42.77 -28.96 1.87
C ALA A 186 -43.62 -28.83 3.15
N ARG A 187 -44.35 -27.73 3.33
CA ARG A 187 -45.11 -27.46 4.55
C ARG A 187 -46.35 -28.35 4.63
N THR A 188 -46.47 -29.11 5.70
CA THR A 188 -47.66 -29.94 6.00
C THR A 188 -48.58 -29.23 6.99
N PRO A 189 -49.87 -29.60 7.10
CA PRO A 189 -50.80 -28.99 8.05
C PRO A 189 -50.32 -29.00 9.50
N ALA A 190 -49.59 -30.04 9.91
CA ALA A 190 -48.99 -30.17 11.25
C ALA A 190 -47.89 -29.14 11.53
N THR A 191 -47.20 -28.64 10.50
CA THR A 191 -46.16 -27.59 10.60
C THR A 191 -46.70 -26.21 10.24
N ALA A 192 -48.01 -26.12 9.92
CA ALA A 192 -48.62 -24.92 9.40
C ALA A 192 -49.16 -23.97 10.48
N VAL A 193 -49.59 -24.51 11.61
CA VAL A 193 -50.21 -23.74 12.68
C VAL A 193 -49.77 -24.32 14.00
N GLU A 194 -49.28 -23.47 14.90
CA GLU A 194 -48.97 -23.84 16.27
C GLU A 194 -50.04 -23.21 17.16
N VAL A 195 -50.82 -24.04 17.85
CA VAL A 195 -51.85 -23.58 18.78
C VAL A 195 -51.20 -23.31 20.13
N VAL A 196 -50.86 -22.04 20.38
CA VAL A 196 -50.26 -21.63 21.65
C VAL A 196 -51.37 -21.26 22.64
N SER A 197 -51.43 -21.96 23.78
CA SER A 197 -52.35 -21.60 24.86
C SER A 197 -51.75 -20.47 25.71
N VAL A 198 -52.26 -19.25 25.54
CA VAL A 198 -51.84 -18.08 26.31
C VAL A 198 -52.72 -17.94 27.57
N LYS A 199 -52.11 -17.62 28.72
CA LYS A 199 -52.85 -17.36 29.96
C LYS A 199 -53.59 -16.01 29.87
N PRO A 200 -54.82 -15.89 30.41
CA PRO A 200 -55.57 -14.64 30.37
C PRO A 200 -54.77 -13.48 30.97
N GLY A 201 -54.64 -12.37 30.23
CA GLY A 201 -53.94 -11.16 30.67
C GLY A 201 -52.45 -11.07 30.32
N GLN A 202 -51.85 -12.11 29.72
CA GLN A 202 -50.53 -12.02 29.11
C GLN A 202 -50.70 -12.04 27.58
N GLY A 203 -50.34 -10.94 26.92
CA GLY A 203 -50.31 -10.87 25.47
C GLY A 203 -49.28 -11.84 24.88
N VAL A 204 -49.48 -12.20 23.61
CA VAL A 204 -48.55 -13.04 22.83
C VAL A 204 -47.22 -12.31 22.62
#